data_AF-A0A2T7DY14-F1
#
_entry.id   AF-A0A2T7DY14-F1
#
_cell.length_a   1.000
_cell.length_b   1.000
_cell.length_c   1.000
_cell.angle_alpha   90.00
_cell.angle_beta   90.00
_cell.angle_gamma   90.00
#
_symmetry.space_group_name_H-M   'P 1'
#
loop_
_entity.id
_entity.type
_entity.pdbx_description
1 polymer ?
#
loop_
_entity_poly.entity_id
_entity_poly.type
_entity_poly.pdbx_seq_one_letter_code
_entity_poly.pdbx_strand_id
1 'polypeptide(L)'
;MTELLKELVVEEIPTLQSSPLFLVGESYGGKLAAKIGVYVARAIRAGTLKLTLGGVVLGDSWISPDDYALSYPWLLEGVSRLDDNVVGKAIMMAVTVKQQMAAAQFVAAYSTWVDLLDLIDSKSGSVNMENFMLDTTVSSVSSNSAARPLLSPSHSQTAKNGSNTVSDTVNGFLKKKFKIIPKDFIWQEVSLRVFDALANDFMKPAINEVDELLAYGVNVTVYNGQVQSEDISPLLQIFTCIFCWRMSRFKDTWQI
;
A
#
# COMPACT_ATOMS: atom_id res chain seq x y z
N MET A 1 5.35 -0.86 18.72
CA MET A 1 6.35 -0.25 17.82
C MET A 1 7.18 0.80 18.52
N THR A 2 6.59 1.81 19.19
CA THR A 2 7.36 2.79 20.00
C THR A 2 8.23 2.12 21.06
N GLU A 3 7.73 1.11 21.76
CA GLU A 3 8.53 0.35 22.72
C GLU A 3 9.68 -0.42 22.06
N LEU A 4 9.45 -1.01 20.87
CA LEU A 4 10.51 -1.67 20.10
C LEU A 4 11.59 -0.66 19.68
N LEU A 5 11.19 0.54 19.22
CA LEU A 5 12.13 1.58 18.84
C LEU A 5 12.90 2.10 20.05
N LYS A 6 12.27 2.26 21.22
CA LYS A 6 12.96 2.61 22.46
C LYS A 6 14.01 1.56 22.80
N GLU A 7 13.63 0.28 22.84
CA GLU A 7 14.56 -0.82 23.12
C GLU A 7 15.74 -0.82 22.14
N LEU A 8 15.45 -0.74 20.84
CA LEU A 8 16.48 -0.78 19.81
C LEU A 8 17.45 0.40 19.87
N VAL A 9 16.93 1.60 20.17
CA VAL A 9 17.71 2.85 20.14
C VAL A 9 18.42 3.14 21.46
N VAL A 10 17.88 2.66 22.58
CA VAL A 10 18.45 2.89 23.90
C VAL A 10 19.39 1.75 24.30
N GLU A 11 18.97 0.50 24.10
CA GLU A 11 19.67 -0.66 24.65
C GLU A 11 20.60 -1.33 23.63
N GLU A 12 20.13 -1.53 22.40
CA GLU A 12 20.84 -2.37 21.43
C GLU A 12 21.78 -1.60 20.50
N ILE A 13 21.35 -0.44 19.98
CA ILE A 13 22.11 0.35 19.01
C ILE A 13 22.07 1.86 19.37
N PRO A 14 22.80 2.30 20.42
CA PRO A 14 22.78 3.68 20.89
C PRO A 14 23.20 4.73 19.86
N THR A 15 24.01 4.33 18.87
CA THR A 15 24.45 5.23 17.79
C THR A 15 23.29 5.76 16.95
N LEU A 16 22.14 5.07 16.92
CA LEU A 16 20.93 5.52 16.24
C LEU A 16 20.38 6.84 16.81
N GLN A 17 20.66 7.19 18.07
CA GLN A 17 20.22 8.45 18.67
C GLN A 17 20.77 9.69 17.94
N SER A 18 21.95 9.55 17.34
CA SER A 18 22.63 10.62 16.60
C SER A 18 22.25 10.70 15.12
N SER A 19 21.52 9.71 14.61
CA SER A 19 21.17 9.60 13.19
C SER A 19 19.70 9.96 12.95
N PRO A 20 19.37 10.61 11.82
CA PRO A 20 17.97 10.83 11.45
C PRO A 20 17.30 9.49 11.10
N LEU A 21 16.15 9.22 11.73
CA LEU A 21 15.30 8.08 11.43
C LEU A 21 14.37 8.41 10.26
N PHE A 22 14.36 7.58 9.22
CA PHE A 22 13.39 7.63 8.14
C PHE A 22 12.48 6.42 8.20
N LEU A 23 11.17 6.65 8.09
CA LEU A 23 10.16 5.59 8.02
C LEU A 23 9.67 5.47 6.59
N VAL A 24 10.02 4.38 5.92
CA VAL A 24 9.68 4.14 4.52
C VAL A 24 8.68 3.00 4.46
N GLY A 25 7.59 3.18 3.72
CA GLY A 25 6.57 2.15 3.52
C GLY A 25 6.02 2.17 2.10
N GLU A 26 5.72 0.97 1.59
CA GLU A 26 5.09 0.76 0.29
C GLU A 26 3.70 0.14 0.45
N SER A 27 2.75 0.45 -0.44
CA SER A 27 1.40 -0.13 -0.41
C SER A 27 0.74 0.06 0.96
N TYR A 28 0.21 -0.99 1.59
CA TYR A 28 -0.32 -0.93 2.95
C TYR A 28 0.72 -0.52 4.00
N GLY A 29 2.00 -0.82 3.74
CA GLY A 29 3.14 -0.38 4.55
C GLY A 29 3.23 1.15 4.67
N GLY A 30 2.74 1.90 3.69
CA GLY A 30 2.62 3.36 3.79
C GLY A 30 1.69 3.82 4.91
N LYS A 31 0.54 3.15 5.12
CA LYS A 31 -0.33 3.45 6.28
C LYS A 31 0.40 3.19 7.60
N LEU A 32 1.16 2.10 7.65
CA LEU A 32 1.95 1.75 8.82
C LEU A 32 3.04 2.80 9.07
N ALA A 33 3.75 3.23 8.02
CA ALA A 33 4.77 4.26 8.11
C ALA A 33 4.20 5.59 8.62
N ALA A 34 3.05 6.03 8.11
CA ALA A 34 2.37 7.24 8.59
C ALA A 34 1.96 7.11 10.07
N LYS A 35 1.28 6.01 10.45
CA LYS A 35 0.86 5.76 11.83
C LYS A 35 2.04 5.69 12.80
N ILE A 36 3.09 4.95 12.44
CA ILE A 36 4.32 4.84 13.23
C ILE A 36 4.99 6.21 13.33
N GLY A 37 5.03 6.97 12.24
CA GLY A 37 5.55 8.34 12.21
C GLY A 37 4.86 9.23 13.23
N VAL A 38 3.53 9.21 13.30
CA VAL A 38 2.77 9.97 14.30
C VAL A 38 3.16 9.54 15.72
N TYR A 39 3.22 8.24 15.99
CA TYR A 39 3.61 7.75 17.32
C TYR A 39 5.03 8.18 17.71
N VAL A 40 5.97 8.12 16.78
CA VAL A 40 7.37 8.54 16.98
C VAL A 40 7.45 10.05 17.20
N ALA A 41 6.78 10.85 16.36
CA ALA A 41 6.75 12.30 16.47
C ALA A 41 6.17 12.76 17.82
N ARG A 42 5.04 12.16 18.25
CA ARG A 42 4.46 12.40 19.59
C ARG A 42 5.43 12.05 20.70
N ALA A 43 6.10 10.88 20.62
CA ALA A 43 7.02 10.42 21.65
C ALA A 43 8.27 11.32 21.77
N ILE A 44 8.81 11.81 20.64
CA ILE A 44 9.93 12.76 20.59
C ILE A 44 9.51 14.09 21.21
N ARG A 45 8.35 14.63 20.82
CA ARG A 45 7.83 15.89 21.37
C ARG A 45 7.53 15.82 22.87
N ALA A 46 7.10 14.66 23.35
CA ALA A 46 6.90 14.38 24.77
C ALA A 46 8.21 14.13 25.53
N GLY A 47 9.37 14.10 24.86
CA GLY A 47 10.67 13.82 25.48
C GLY A 47 10.89 12.36 25.91
N THR A 48 9.96 11.46 25.56
CA THR A 48 10.00 10.04 25.93
C THR A 48 10.82 9.18 24.97
N LEU A 49 11.20 9.74 23.81
CA LEU A 49 12.04 9.09 22.81
C LEU A 49 13.07 10.11 22.31
N LYS A 50 14.36 9.82 22.48
CA LYS A 50 15.46 10.68 22.06
C LYS A 50 15.96 10.26 20.68
N LEU A 51 15.32 10.80 19.64
CA LEU A 51 15.64 10.56 18.23
C LEU A 51 15.34 11.82 17.42
N THR A 52 15.96 11.90 16.25
CA THR A 52 15.54 12.84 15.20
C THR A 52 14.70 12.07 14.20
N LEU A 53 13.44 12.45 13.98
CA LEU A 53 12.64 11.92 12.88
C LEU A 53 12.96 12.73 11.62
N GLY A 54 13.72 12.13 10.70
CA GLY A 54 14.14 12.76 9.45
C GLY A 54 13.04 12.86 8.40
N GLY A 55 12.08 11.93 8.42
CA GLY A 55 10.91 11.99 7.56
C GLY A 55 10.15 10.67 7.45
N VAL A 56 9.01 10.74 6.76
CA VAL A 56 8.18 9.59 6.39
C VAL A 56 8.07 9.54 4.88
N VAL A 57 8.34 8.39 4.28
CA VAL A 57 8.31 8.19 2.83
C VAL A 57 7.24 7.16 2.49
N LEU A 58 6.32 7.55 1.60
CA LEU A 58 5.14 6.80 1.21
C LEU A 58 5.25 6.46 -0.28
N GLY A 59 5.66 5.23 -0.58
CA GLY A 59 5.73 4.70 -1.96
C GLY A 59 4.45 3.97 -2.33
N ASP A 60 3.80 4.30 -3.44
CA ASP A 60 2.61 3.59 -3.97
C ASP A 60 1.61 3.19 -2.88
N SER A 61 1.39 4.11 -1.94
CA SER A 61 0.89 3.78 -0.63
C SER A 61 -0.62 3.83 -0.57
N TRP A 62 -1.24 2.81 0.01
CA TRP A 62 -2.70 2.72 0.20
C TRP A 62 -3.17 3.71 1.29
N ILE A 63 -3.09 5.03 1.11
CA ILE A 63 -3.40 6.02 2.16
C ILE A 63 -4.86 6.47 2.15
N SER A 64 -5.46 6.57 0.96
CA SER A 64 -6.83 7.09 0.75
C SER A 64 -7.68 6.13 -0.09
N PRO A 65 -8.22 5.05 0.50
CA PRO A 65 -8.93 3.99 -0.25
C PRO A 65 -10.08 4.48 -1.14
N ASP A 66 -10.81 5.52 -0.73
CA ASP A 66 -11.91 6.09 -1.52
C ASP A 66 -11.41 6.86 -2.74
N ASP A 67 -10.30 7.59 -2.61
CA ASP A 67 -9.68 8.29 -3.74
C ASP A 67 -9.09 7.28 -4.74
N TYR A 68 -8.54 6.15 -4.26
CA TYR A 68 -8.17 5.03 -5.12
C TYR A 68 -9.39 4.43 -5.83
N ALA A 69 -10.47 4.14 -5.10
CA ALA A 69 -11.67 3.58 -5.71
C ALA A 69 -12.23 4.46 -6.83
N LEU A 70 -12.23 5.78 -6.64
CA LEU A 70 -12.72 6.74 -7.63
C LEU A 70 -11.79 6.90 -8.83
N SER A 71 -10.49 6.67 -8.69
CA SER A 71 -9.52 6.97 -9.76
C SER A 71 -9.39 5.86 -10.80
N TYR A 72 -9.56 4.58 -10.42
CA TYR A 72 -9.46 3.46 -11.36
C TYR A 72 -10.43 3.53 -12.56
N PRO A 73 -11.73 3.83 -12.40
CA PRO A 73 -12.64 3.93 -13.54
C PRO A 73 -12.20 4.98 -14.57
N TRP A 74 -11.84 6.18 -14.11
CA TRP A 74 -11.40 7.28 -14.98
C TRP A 74 -10.07 6.99 -15.66
N LEU A 75 -9.13 6.37 -14.94
CA LEU A 75 -7.87 5.96 -15.54
C LEU A 75 -8.11 5.00 -16.69
N LEU A 76 -8.86 3.94 -16.43
CA LEU A 76 -9.04 2.86 -17.39
C LEU A 76 -9.92 3.28 -18.57
N GLU A 77 -10.83 4.23 -18.39
CA GLU A 77 -11.48 4.94 -19.50
C GLU A 77 -10.45 5.68 -20.36
N GLY A 78 -9.60 6.51 -19.73
CA GLY A 78 -8.61 7.34 -20.41
C GLY A 78 -7.56 6.55 -21.21
N VAL A 79 -7.30 5.29 -20.83
CA VAL A 79 -6.42 4.37 -21.57
C VAL A 79 -7.19 3.35 -22.43
N SER A 80 -8.48 3.58 -22.68
CA SER A 80 -9.35 2.72 -23.51
C SER A 80 -9.41 1.26 -23.05
N ARG A 81 -9.24 1.02 -21.75
CA ARG A 81 -9.40 -0.28 -21.10
C ARG A 81 -10.84 -0.53 -20.63
N LEU A 82 -11.62 0.52 -20.40
CA LEU A 82 -13.06 0.41 -20.11
C LEU A 82 -13.86 1.23 -21.12
N ASP A 83 -15.02 0.70 -21.51
CA ASP A 83 -16.00 1.44 -22.31
C ASP A 83 -16.87 2.37 -21.44
N ASP A 84 -17.45 3.40 -22.06
CA ASP A 84 -18.29 4.42 -21.40
C ASP A 84 -19.46 3.81 -20.59
N ASN A 85 -20.01 2.67 -21.05
CA ASN A 85 -21.14 2.02 -20.39
C ASN A 85 -20.72 1.36 -19.07
N VAL A 86 -19.50 0.81 -19.01
CA VAL A 86 -18.95 0.19 -17.80
C VAL A 86 -18.42 1.25 -16.84
N VAL A 87 -17.79 2.32 -17.34
CA VAL A 87 -17.21 3.40 -16.53
C VAL A 87 -18.25 4.03 -15.61
N GLY A 88 -19.43 4.37 -16.13
CA GLY A 88 -20.51 4.94 -15.32
C GLY A 88 -20.92 4.04 -14.14
N LYS A 89 -21.00 2.72 -14.37
CA LYS A 89 -21.29 1.75 -13.30
C LYS A 89 -20.15 1.66 -12.28
N ALA A 90 -18.91 1.61 -12.75
CA ALA A 90 -17.73 1.54 -11.90
C ALA A 90 -17.60 2.79 -11.01
N ILE A 91 -17.89 3.99 -11.54
CA ILE A 91 -17.94 5.24 -10.77
C ILE A 91 -19.01 5.18 -9.67
N MET A 92 -20.21 4.68 -9.96
CA MET A 92 -21.26 4.56 -8.94
C MET A 92 -20.86 3.64 -7.78
N MET A 93 -20.15 2.54 -8.08
CA MET A 93 -19.61 1.65 -7.06
C MET A 93 -18.52 2.34 -6.24
N ALA A 94 -17.61 3.08 -6.88
CA ALA A 94 -16.59 3.86 -6.19
C ALA A 94 -17.18 4.95 -5.27
N VAL A 95 -18.24 5.64 -5.70
CA VAL A 95 -18.99 6.58 -4.87
C VAL A 95 -19.62 5.86 -3.66
N THR A 96 -20.13 4.65 -3.86
CA THR A 96 -20.68 3.82 -2.77
C THR A 96 -19.61 3.46 -1.74
N VAL A 97 -18.41 3.07 -2.17
CA VAL A 97 -17.24 2.85 -1.30
C VAL A 97 -16.98 4.09 -0.44
N LYS A 98 -16.94 5.27 -1.05
CA LYS A 98 -16.71 6.54 -0.35
C LYS A 98 -17.79 6.83 0.70
N GLN A 99 -19.06 6.59 0.39
CA GLN A 99 -20.17 6.78 1.31
C GLN A 99 -20.11 5.81 2.50
N GLN A 100 -19.83 4.53 2.24
CA GLN A 100 -19.67 3.51 3.28
C GLN A 100 -18.48 3.85 4.21
N MET A 101 -17.36 4.32 3.64
CA MET A 101 -16.21 4.79 4.43
C MET A 101 -16.56 6.00 5.30
N ALA A 102 -17.29 6.99 4.77
CA ALA A 102 -17.75 8.14 5.55
C ALA A 102 -18.69 7.74 6.70
N ALA A 103 -19.46 6.66 6.54
CA ALA A 103 -20.30 6.06 7.56
C ALA A 103 -19.57 5.08 8.49
N ALA A 104 -18.23 4.98 8.40
CA ALA A 104 -17.38 4.02 9.11
C ALA A 104 -17.74 2.53 8.88
N GLN A 105 -18.44 2.22 7.80
CA GLN A 105 -18.82 0.87 7.38
C GLN A 105 -17.69 0.20 6.59
N PHE A 106 -16.50 0.04 7.19
CA PHE A 106 -15.28 -0.36 6.49
C PHE A 106 -15.33 -1.76 5.84
N VAL A 107 -16.05 -2.71 6.45
CA VAL A 107 -16.24 -4.05 5.84
C VAL A 107 -17.12 -3.99 4.60
N ALA A 108 -18.20 -3.20 4.67
CA ALA A 108 -19.08 -3.00 3.51
C ALA A 108 -18.33 -2.28 2.39
N ALA A 109 -17.56 -1.24 2.73
CA ALA A 109 -16.66 -0.55 1.81
C ALA A 109 -15.68 -1.50 1.14
N TYR A 110 -15.09 -2.44 1.89
CA TYR A 110 -14.18 -3.43 1.36
C TYR A 110 -14.88 -4.38 0.39
N SER A 111 -16.08 -4.86 0.73
CA SER A 111 -16.87 -5.72 -0.16
C SER A 111 -17.21 -5.00 -1.47
N THR A 112 -17.71 -3.77 -1.41
CA THR A 112 -18.05 -2.99 -2.61
C THR A 112 -16.80 -2.64 -3.43
N TRP A 113 -15.65 -2.44 -2.78
CA TRP A 113 -14.36 -2.28 -3.44
C TRP A 113 -13.96 -3.54 -4.22
N VAL A 114 -14.08 -4.73 -3.62
CA VAL A 114 -13.82 -6.00 -4.31
C VAL A 114 -14.77 -6.19 -5.50
N ASP A 115 -16.06 -5.90 -5.32
CA ASP A 115 -17.04 -6.00 -6.42
C ASP A 115 -16.70 -5.04 -7.58
N LEU A 116 -16.18 -3.85 -7.26
CA LEU A 116 -15.72 -2.89 -8.27
C LEU A 116 -14.54 -3.45 -9.06
N LEU A 117 -13.58 -4.06 -8.37
CA LEU A 117 -12.43 -4.69 -9.03
C LEU A 117 -12.83 -5.88 -9.91
N ASP A 118 -13.77 -6.71 -9.45
CA ASP A 118 -14.29 -7.82 -10.26
C ASP A 118 -15.04 -7.31 -11.50
N LEU A 119 -15.78 -6.20 -11.39
CA LEU A 119 -16.40 -5.55 -12.55
C LEU A 119 -15.31 -5.10 -13.55
N ILE A 120 -14.25 -4.44 -13.08
CA ILE A 120 -13.16 -3.96 -13.91
C ILE A 120 -12.45 -5.13 -14.61
N ASP A 121 -12.05 -6.16 -13.87
CA ASP A 121 -11.40 -7.37 -14.40
C ASP A 121 -12.23 -7.99 -15.55
N SER A 122 -13.53 -8.20 -15.30
CA SER A 122 -14.43 -8.82 -16.28
C SER A 122 -14.72 -7.97 -17.53
N LYS A 123 -14.38 -6.68 -17.52
CA LYS A 123 -14.71 -5.73 -18.59
C LYS A 123 -13.50 -5.07 -19.25
N SER A 124 -12.29 -5.30 -18.74
CA SER A 124 -11.05 -4.67 -19.22
C SER A 124 -10.11 -5.62 -19.98
N GLY A 125 -10.54 -6.86 -20.20
CA GLY A 125 -9.68 -7.92 -20.71
C GLY A 125 -8.71 -8.43 -19.64
N SER A 126 -9.13 -8.45 -18.38
CA SER A 126 -8.28 -8.79 -17.22
C SER A 126 -7.04 -7.92 -17.13
N VAL A 127 -7.26 -6.60 -17.05
CA VAL A 127 -6.16 -5.66 -16.79
C VAL A 127 -5.55 -5.90 -15.41
N ASN A 128 -4.23 -5.82 -15.31
CA ASN A 128 -3.56 -5.84 -14.03
C ASN A 128 -3.73 -4.47 -13.33
N MET A 129 -4.28 -4.49 -12.12
CA MET A 129 -4.62 -3.27 -11.37
C MET A 129 -3.42 -2.55 -10.73
N GLU A 130 -2.27 -3.22 -10.63
CA GLU A 130 -0.99 -2.66 -10.20
C GLU A 130 -0.21 -2.07 -11.40
N ASN A 131 -0.34 -2.70 -12.57
CA ASN A 131 0.23 -2.21 -13.82
C ASN A 131 -0.75 -2.38 -14.99
N PHE A 132 -1.45 -1.31 -15.37
CA PHE A 132 -2.46 -1.34 -16.43
C PHE A 132 -1.91 -1.63 -17.85
N MET A 133 -0.59 -1.62 -18.04
CA MET A 133 0.05 -2.06 -19.28
C MET A 133 0.14 -3.58 -19.40
N LEU A 134 -0.09 -4.30 -18.30
CA LEU A 134 -0.09 -5.75 -18.25
C LEU A 134 -1.52 -6.27 -18.13
N ASP A 135 -1.72 -7.46 -18.66
CA ASP A 135 -2.91 -8.26 -18.38
C ASP A 135 -2.54 -9.28 -17.30
N THR A 136 -3.47 -9.58 -16.40
CA THR A 136 -3.35 -10.74 -15.51
C THR A 136 -3.37 -11.99 -16.37
N THR A 137 -2.19 -12.55 -16.67
CA THR A 137 -2.10 -13.76 -17.50
C THR A 137 -2.96 -14.86 -16.89
N VAL A 138 -3.92 -15.36 -17.67
CA VAL A 138 -4.82 -16.47 -17.31
C VAL A 138 -4.05 -17.78 -17.16
N SER A 139 -3.31 -17.91 -16.07
CA SER A 139 -2.69 -19.16 -15.66
C SER A 139 -3.64 -19.88 -14.69
N SER A 140 -4.52 -20.69 -15.28
CA SER A 140 -5.36 -21.73 -14.68
C SER A 140 -6.42 -21.33 -13.64
N VAL A 141 -7.67 -21.42 -14.10
CA VAL A 141 -8.87 -21.82 -13.36
C VAL A 141 -8.57 -22.60 -12.07
N SER A 142 -8.81 -21.97 -10.92
CA SER A 142 -9.35 -22.67 -9.75
C SER A 142 -10.22 -21.70 -8.97
N SER A 143 -11.51 -21.77 -9.29
CA SER A 143 -12.60 -21.23 -8.51
C SER A 143 -12.58 -21.85 -7.11
N ASN A 144 -12.09 -21.09 -6.13
CA ASN A 144 -12.51 -21.21 -4.74
C ASN A 144 -12.77 -19.80 -4.19
N SER A 145 -14.05 -19.53 -4.00
CA SER A 145 -14.62 -18.38 -3.31
C SER A 145 -14.23 -18.39 -1.83
N ALA A 146 -13.20 -17.60 -1.49
CA ALA A 146 -13.02 -16.85 -0.24
C ALA A 146 -11.59 -16.30 -0.27
N ALA A 147 -11.45 -14.97 -0.26
CA ALA A 147 -10.19 -14.23 -0.38
C ALA A 147 -9.47 -14.42 -1.73
N ARG A 148 -9.84 -13.59 -2.73
CA ARG A 148 -8.91 -13.27 -3.82
C ARG A 148 -7.87 -12.30 -3.23
N PRO A 149 -6.61 -12.71 -3.00
CA PRO A 149 -5.56 -11.74 -2.76
C PRO A 149 -5.33 -11.09 -4.13
N LEU A 150 -5.68 -9.82 -4.25
CA LEU A 150 -5.20 -8.98 -5.34
C LEU A 150 -3.69 -8.85 -5.14
N LEU A 151 -2.90 -9.86 -5.53
CA LEU A 151 -1.43 -9.86 -5.49
C LEU A 151 -0.90 -11.10 -6.19
N SER A 152 -0.46 -10.92 -7.43
CA SER A 152 0.86 -11.32 -7.96
C SER A 152 0.78 -11.38 -9.48
N PRO A 153 1.61 -10.63 -10.23
CA PRO A 153 1.91 -11.02 -11.60
C PRO A 153 2.55 -12.39 -11.51
N SER A 154 1.86 -13.44 -11.97
CA SER A 154 2.48 -14.74 -12.13
C SER A 154 3.56 -14.60 -13.19
N HIS A 155 4.79 -14.33 -12.75
CA HIS A 155 5.98 -14.59 -13.55
C HIS A 155 6.12 -16.11 -13.59
N SER A 156 5.31 -16.76 -14.44
CA SER A 156 5.49 -18.16 -14.79
C SER A 156 6.73 -18.27 -15.69
N GLN A 157 7.91 -18.02 -15.11
CA GLN A 157 9.14 -18.53 -15.68
C GLN A 157 9.20 -20.00 -15.29
N THR A 158 8.89 -20.86 -16.26
CA THR A 158 9.26 -22.27 -16.25
C THR A 158 10.75 -22.41 -15.96
N ALA A 159 11.12 -22.55 -14.69
CA ALA A 159 12.49 -22.76 -14.29
C ALA A 159 12.83 -24.24 -14.33
N LYS A 160 13.66 -24.61 -15.32
CA LYS A 160 14.52 -25.78 -15.24
C LYS A 160 15.55 -25.54 -14.13
N ASN A 161 15.72 -26.53 -13.24
CA ASN A 161 16.82 -26.74 -12.27
C ASN A 161 17.30 -25.54 -11.43
N GLY A 162 16.87 -25.53 -10.16
CA GLY A 162 17.42 -24.71 -9.08
C GLY A 162 16.52 -23.52 -8.73
N SER A 163 15.56 -23.72 -7.82
CA SER A 163 14.62 -22.67 -7.44
C SER A 163 15.32 -21.57 -6.60
N ASN A 164 15.54 -20.39 -7.21
CA ASN A 164 16.18 -19.21 -6.61
C ASN A 164 15.17 -18.25 -5.99
N THR A 165 14.04 -18.74 -5.46
CA THR A 165 13.02 -17.84 -4.89
C THR A 165 13.44 -17.32 -3.52
N VAL A 166 12.86 -16.17 -3.11
CA VAL A 166 13.02 -15.64 -1.75
C VAL A 166 12.56 -16.68 -0.72
N SER A 167 11.45 -17.36 -0.99
CA SER A 167 10.91 -18.40 -0.11
C SER A 167 11.92 -19.53 0.12
N ASP A 168 12.54 -20.05 -0.95
CA ASP A 168 13.54 -21.12 -0.84
C ASP A 168 14.78 -20.66 -0.09
N THR A 169 15.18 -19.40 -0.30
CA THR A 169 16.33 -18.79 0.37
C THR A 169 16.09 -18.66 1.88
N VAL A 170 14.94 -18.11 2.28
CA VAL A 170 14.58 -17.89 3.69
C VAL A 170 14.36 -19.22 4.39
N ASN A 171 13.57 -20.12 3.80
CA ASN A 171 13.25 -21.44 4.37
C ASN A 171 14.45 -22.42 4.31
N GLY A 172 15.44 -22.14 3.46
CA GLY A 172 16.65 -22.94 3.30
C GLY A 172 17.78 -22.50 4.23
N PHE A 173 18.82 -21.86 3.66
CA PHE A 173 20.07 -21.62 4.37
C PHE A 173 19.96 -20.52 5.44
N LEU A 174 19.11 -19.50 5.22
CA LEU A 174 18.95 -18.40 6.19
C LEU A 174 18.35 -18.90 7.51
N LYS A 175 17.33 -19.76 7.44
CA LYS A 175 16.76 -20.41 8.62
C LYS A 175 17.81 -21.15 9.45
N LYS A 176 18.71 -21.89 8.79
CA LYS A 176 19.83 -22.60 9.44
C LYS A 176 20.87 -21.64 10.04
N LYS A 177 21.11 -20.50 9.38
CA LYS A 177 22.11 -19.51 9.79
C LYS A 177 21.66 -18.70 11.00
N PHE A 178 20.42 -18.18 10.99
CA PHE A 178 19.94 -17.29 12.05
C PHE A 178 19.61 -18.00 13.36
N LYS A 179 19.26 -19.29 13.34
CA LYS A 179 18.96 -20.14 14.52
C LYS A 179 17.84 -19.66 15.46
N ILE A 180 17.29 -18.45 15.27
CA ILE A 180 16.16 -17.89 16.03
C ILE A 180 14.80 -18.26 15.45
N ILE A 181 14.74 -18.73 14.19
CA ILE A 181 13.49 -19.07 13.51
C ILE A 181 13.09 -20.50 13.92
N PRO A 182 11.87 -20.72 14.47
CA PRO A 182 11.41 -22.04 14.89
C PRO A 182 11.49 -23.08 13.76
N LYS A 183 11.90 -24.31 14.10
CA LYS A 183 12.14 -25.38 13.09
C LYS A 183 10.88 -25.75 12.30
N ASP A 184 9.73 -25.66 12.93
CA ASP A 184 8.39 -25.94 12.41
C ASP A 184 7.76 -24.74 11.66
N PHE A 185 8.34 -23.55 11.75
CA PHE A 185 7.81 -22.36 11.08
C PHE A 185 8.23 -22.29 9.60
N ILE A 186 7.28 -22.22 8.67
CA ILE A 186 7.57 -22.00 7.25
C ILE A 186 7.30 -20.53 6.95
N TRP A 187 8.33 -19.80 6.53
CA TRP A 187 8.19 -18.42 6.09
C TRP A 187 7.40 -18.34 4.79
N GLN A 188 6.55 -17.33 4.71
CA GLN A 188 5.75 -16.99 3.54
C GLN A 188 5.84 -15.48 3.33
N GLU A 189 5.75 -15.04 2.07
CA GLU A 189 5.82 -13.62 1.71
C GLU A 189 4.62 -12.84 2.25
N VAL A 190 3.44 -13.46 2.22
CA VAL A 190 2.18 -12.88 2.72
C VAL A 190 1.50 -13.85 3.68
N SER A 191 0.72 -13.32 4.63
CA SER A 191 -0.08 -14.11 5.56
C SER A 191 -1.55 -13.75 5.42
N LEU A 192 -2.34 -14.69 4.89
CA LEU A 192 -3.79 -14.52 4.74
C LEU A 192 -4.47 -14.28 6.10
N ARG A 193 -4.01 -14.95 7.15
CA ARG A 193 -4.55 -14.75 8.52
C ARG A 193 -4.35 -13.33 9.02
N VAL A 194 -3.21 -12.71 8.73
CA VAL A 194 -2.94 -11.31 9.10
C VAL A 194 -3.80 -10.38 8.26
N PHE A 195 -3.94 -10.66 6.96
CA PHE A 195 -4.82 -9.90 6.07
C PHE A 195 -6.28 -9.91 6.57
N ASP A 196 -6.82 -11.10 6.88
CA ASP A 196 -8.18 -11.26 7.39
C ASP A 196 -8.39 -10.51 8.71
N ALA A 197 -7.41 -10.57 9.61
CA ALA A 197 -7.44 -9.83 10.87
C ALA A 197 -7.44 -8.31 10.67
N LEU A 198 -6.85 -7.82 9.58
CA LEU A 198 -6.78 -6.41 9.21
C LEU A 198 -7.90 -5.95 8.28
N ALA A 199 -8.85 -6.82 7.91
CA ALA A 199 -9.91 -6.49 6.95
C ALA A 199 -10.72 -5.23 7.36
N ASN A 200 -10.95 -5.05 8.66
CA ASN A 200 -11.63 -3.87 9.22
C ASN A 200 -10.80 -2.57 9.11
N ASP A 201 -9.48 -2.67 9.05
CA ASP A 201 -8.56 -1.53 8.97
C ASP A 201 -8.16 -1.22 7.52
N PHE A 202 -8.33 -2.18 6.61
CA PHE A 202 -7.91 -2.05 5.22
C PHE A 202 -8.56 -0.86 4.50
N MET A 203 -9.82 -0.55 4.79
CA MET A 203 -10.52 0.59 4.19
C MET A 203 -10.47 1.88 5.03
N LYS A 204 -9.82 1.87 6.20
CA LYS A 204 -9.66 3.11 6.99
C LYS A 204 -8.61 4.01 6.34
N PRO A 205 -8.91 5.28 6.02
CA PRO A 205 -7.89 6.19 5.49
C PRO A 205 -6.81 6.47 6.54
N ALA A 206 -5.60 6.80 6.08
CA ALA A 206 -4.49 7.22 6.93
C ALA A 206 -4.07 8.69 6.67
N ILE A 207 -4.98 9.48 6.07
CA ILE A 207 -4.72 10.88 5.70
C ILE A 207 -4.53 11.74 6.95
N ASN A 208 -5.30 11.50 8.00
CA ASN A 208 -5.20 12.28 9.25
C ASN A 208 -3.82 12.12 9.90
N GLU A 209 -3.20 10.94 9.80
CA GLU A 209 -1.84 10.73 10.28
C GLU A 209 -0.81 11.51 9.45
N VAL A 210 -1.03 11.62 8.13
CA VAL A 210 -0.20 12.48 7.28
C VAL A 210 -0.37 13.96 7.66
N ASP A 211 -1.60 14.42 7.84
CA ASP A 211 -1.90 15.80 8.27
C ASP A 211 -1.22 16.14 9.61
N GLU A 212 -1.25 15.22 10.57
CA GLU A 212 -0.60 15.40 11.85
C GLU A 212 0.93 15.44 11.74
N LEU A 213 1.53 14.58 10.90
CA LEU A 213 2.97 14.61 10.64
C LEU A 213 3.41 15.96 10.08
N LEU A 214 2.68 16.46 9.07
CA LEU A 214 2.94 17.76 8.47
C LEU A 214 2.77 18.90 9.48
N ALA A 215 1.74 18.84 10.34
CA ALA A 215 1.53 19.81 11.41
C ALA A 215 2.66 19.81 12.47
N TYR A 216 3.35 18.69 12.66
CA TYR A 216 4.56 18.61 13.48
C TYR A 216 5.85 19.05 12.77
N GLY A 217 5.78 19.45 11.50
CA GLY A 217 6.94 19.83 10.69
C GLY A 217 7.78 18.62 10.25
N VAL A 218 7.20 17.42 10.21
CA VAL A 218 7.87 16.23 9.69
C VAL A 218 7.76 16.23 8.17
N ASN A 219 8.88 16.03 7.47
CA ASN A 219 8.88 15.88 6.03
C ASN A 219 8.17 14.58 5.64
N VAL A 220 7.10 14.70 4.84
CA VAL A 220 6.42 13.56 4.23
C VAL A 220 6.66 13.57 2.74
N THR A 221 7.38 12.58 2.24
CA THR A 221 7.63 12.37 0.81
C THR A 221 6.67 11.32 0.28
N VAL A 222 5.95 11.65 -0.79
CA VAL A 222 5.10 10.69 -1.49
C VAL A 222 5.67 10.45 -2.87
N TYR A 223 5.85 9.19 -3.24
CA TYR A 223 6.22 8.82 -4.60
C TYR A 223 5.30 7.72 -5.12
N ASN A 224 5.00 7.78 -6.41
CA ASN A 224 4.17 6.79 -7.09
C ASN A 224 4.85 6.39 -8.40
N GLY A 225 4.86 5.10 -8.70
CA GLY A 225 5.30 4.60 -9.99
C GLY A 225 4.40 5.14 -11.12
N GLN A 226 5.00 5.79 -12.13
CA GLN A 226 4.25 6.32 -13.28
C GLN A 226 3.62 5.19 -14.12
N VAL A 227 4.29 4.05 -14.16
CA VAL A 227 3.80 2.76 -14.61
C VAL A 227 4.60 1.74 -13.82
N GLN A 228 3.98 0.79 -13.12
CA GLN A 228 4.73 -0.13 -12.27
C GLN A 228 5.48 -1.15 -13.15
N SER A 229 6.66 -0.72 -13.61
CA SER A 229 7.64 -1.27 -14.57
C SER A 229 7.61 -0.62 -15.98
N GLU A 230 8.60 0.27 -16.17
CA GLU A 230 9.21 0.86 -17.37
C GLU A 230 8.36 1.31 -18.59
N ASP A 231 8.60 2.57 -18.97
CA ASP A 231 8.25 3.31 -20.19
C ASP A 231 6.88 4.06 -20.35
N ILE A 232 6.96 5.36 -20.02
CA ILE A 232 6.42 6.58 -20.67
C ILE A 232 5.00 6.55 -21.30
N SER A 233 4.06 7.26 -20.65
CA SER A 233 3.08 8.16 -21.29
C SER A 233 2.46 9.18 -20.30
N PRO A 234 2.04 10.39 -20.72
CA PRO A 234 1.69 11.52 -19.84
C PRO A 234 0.21 11.55 -19.39
N LEU A 235 -0.38 10.39 -19.04
CA LEU A 235 -1.81 10.33 -18.67
C LEU A 235 -2.11 9.83 -17.24
N LEU A 236 -1.08 9.70 -16.39
CA LEU A 236 -1.27 9.36 -14.97
C LEU A 236 -1.21 10.55 -14.00
N GLN A 237 -1.24 11.78 -14.51
CA GLN A 237 -1.27 12.99 -13.69
C GLN A 237 -2.50 13.01 -12.74
N ILE A 238 -3.56 12.22 -12.98
CA ILE A 238 -4.79 12.22 -12.17
C ILE A 238 -4.56 11.66 -10.76
N PHE A 239 -3.66 10.70 -10.55
CA PHE A 239 -3.43 10.09 -9.21
C PHE A 239 -2.58 11.00 -8.33
N THR A 240 -1.48 11.52 -8.88
CA THR A 240 -0.74 12.61 -8.26
C THR A 240 -1.67 13.80 -8.05
N CYS A 241 -2.57 14.12 -8.99
CA CYS A 241 -3.50 15.23 -8.85
C CYS A 241 -4.64 15.01 -7.86
N ILE A 242 -5.14 13.80 -7.54
CA ILE A 242 -6.18 13.67 -6.49
C ILE A 242 -5.54 13.79 -5.10
N PHE A 243 -4.38 13.15 -4.90
CA PHE A 243 -3.59 13.33 -3.68
C PHE A 243 -3.09 14.80 -3.58
N CYS A 244 -2.56 15.38 -4.66
CA CYS A 244 -2.15 16.79 -4.74
C CYS A 244 -3.34 17.76 -4.71
N TRP A 245 -4.54 17.43 -5.17
CA TRP A 245 -5.70 18.33 -5.15
C TRP A 245 -6.27 18.43 -3.74
N ARG A 246 -6.32 17.31 -3.01
CA ARG A 246 -6.62 17.32 -1.58
C ARG A 246 -5.49 18.01 -0.78
N MET A 247 -4.22 17.82 -1.16
CA MET A 247 -3.09 18.59 -0.62
C MET A 247 -3.01 20.06 -1.10
N SER A 248 -3.66 20.45 -2.20
CA SER A 248 -3.65 21.82 -2.73
C SER A 248 -4.52 22.78 -1.93
N ARG A 249 -5.37 22.25 -1.04
CA ARG A 249 -5.98 23.04 0.05
C ARG A 249 -4.98 23.44 1.14
N PHE A 250 -3.73 22.96 1.08
CA PHE A 250 -2.63 23.26 1.99
C PHE A 250 -1.51 24.05 1.29
N LYS A 251 -1.87 24.87 0.29
CA LYS A 251 -0.96 25.56 -0.66
C LYS A 251 0.03 26.57 -0.07
N ASP A 252 0.05 26.81 1.23
CA ASP A 252 0.90 27.86 1.82
C ASP A 252 2.32 27.39 2.18
N THR A 253 2.72 26.13 1.94
CA THR A 253 4.03 25.63 2.40
C THR A 253 4.84 24.72 1.46
N TRP A 254 4.51 24.60 0.18
CA TRP A 254 5.28 23.75 -0.75
C TRP A 254 6.17 24.56 -1.70
N GLN A 255 7.48 24.33 -1.69
CA GLN A 255 8.38 24.60 -2.83
C GLN A 255 8.68 23.27 -3.51
N ILE A 256 8.41 23.23 -4.83
CA ILE A 256 8.82 22.14 -5.74
C ILE A 256 10.32 22.26 -6.01
#